data_AF-A0A8J4YFX5-F1
#
_entry.id   AF-A0A8J4YFX5-F1
#
_cell.length_a   1.000
_cell.length_b   1.000
_cell.length_c   1.000
_cell.angle_alpha   90.00
_cell.angle_beta   90.00
_cell.angle_gamma   90.00
#
_symmetry.space_group_name_H-M   'P 1'
#
loop_
_entity.id
_entity.type
_entity.pdbx_description
1 polymer ?
#
loop_
_entity_poly.entity_id
_entity_poly.type
_entity_poly.pdbx_seq_one_letter_code
_entity_poly.pdbx_strand_id
1 'polypeptide(L)'
;MLYVSGSNDVARGALRVHPDGSTSPIRIGQRMRLEQTQLEGVARKIQMDAEHCMLLAVPHGRDSYDFVQQQNSLRNGIINYLIMKQAAGIVNVSAPGTHQPAYVVHIFPPCDFANENLARISPDLLHRVAEISYLLVVIATC
;
A
#
# COMPACT_ATOMS: atom_id res chain seq x y z
N MET A 1 -1.65 9.46 -0.21
CA MET A 1 -1.10 8.39 0.66
C MET A 1 -0.29 9.05 1.75
N LEU A 2 -0.31 8.52 2.97
CA LEU A 2 0.44 9.02 4.12
C LEU A 2 1.71 8.18 4.29
N TYR A 3 2.84 8.82 4.58
CA TYR A 3 4.08 8.10 4.87
C TYR A 3 4.01 7.44 6.26
N VAL A 4 4.53 6.22 6.38
CA VAL A 4 4.56 5.44 7.63
C VAL A 4 6.01 5.12 8.04
N SER A 5 6.80 4.49 7.15
CA SER A 5 8.20 4.13 7.42
C SER A 5 9.02 3.86 6.15
N GLY A 6 10.34 3.67 6.29
CA GLY A 6 11.27 3.31 5.21
C GLY A 6 11.77 4.50 4.40
N SER A 7 12.23 4.25 3.18
CA SER A 7 12.83 5.26 2.31
C SER A 7 11.82 5.96 1.41
N ASN A 8 11.74 7.29 1.53
CA ASN A 8 10.96 8.12 0.59
C ASN A 8 11.47 8.01 -0.86
N ASP A 9 12.75 7.70 -1.07
CA ASP A 9 13.31 7.54 -2.41
C ASP A 9 12.74 6.30 -3.12
N VAL A 10 12.47 5.23 -2.38
CA VAL A 10 11.78 4.04 -2.90
C VAL A 10 10.36 4.40 -3.37
N ALA A 11 9.63 5.20 -2.58
CA ALA A 11 8.31 5.66 -2.99
C ALA A 11 8.37 6.58 -4.22
N ARG A 12 9.34 7.50 -4.29
CA ARG A 12 9.52 8.40 -5.44
C ARG A 12 9.91 7.66 -6.71
N GLY A 13 10.70 6.59 -6.58
CA GLY A 13 11.08 5.74 -7.70
C GLY A 13 9.93 4.89 -8.23
N ALA A 14 9.06 4.40 -7.34
CA ALA A 14 7.97 3.50 -7.71
C ALA A 14 6.67 4.22 -8.11
N LEU A 15 6.36 5.36 -7.51
CA LEU A 15 5.12 6.10 -7.74
C LEU A 15 5.33 7.20 -8.77
N ARG A 16 4.46 7.21 -9.80
CA ARG A 16 4.46 8.29 -10.80
C ARG A 16 3.72 9.50 -10.28
N VAL A 17 4.48 10.47 -9.79
CA VAL A 17 4.00 11.81 -9.40
C VAL A 17 4.10 12.73 -10.61
N HIS A 18 2.99 13.35 -10.97
CA HIS A 18 2.89 14.34 -12.04
C HIS A 18 3.36 15.72 -11.53
N PRO A 19 3.73 16.65 -12.43
CA PRO A 19 4.19 17.99 -12.05
C PRO A 19 3.17 18.80 -11.22
N ASP A 20 1.88 18.48 -11.34
CA ASP A 20 0.79 19.06 -10.55
C ASP A 20 0.66 18.45 -9.14
N GLY A 21 1.56 17.55 -8.76
CA GLY A 21 1.55 16.83 -7.50
C GLY A 21 0.57 15.65 -7.45
N SER A 22 -0.21 15.41 -8.51
CA SER A 22 -1.11 14.26 -8.58
C SER A 22 -0.34 12.97 -8.84
N THR A 23 -0.81 11.85 -8.29
CA THR A 23 -0.24 10.53 -8.59
C THR A 23 -1.09 9.80 -9.61
N SER A 24 -0.44 9.13 -10.58
CA SER A 24 -1.16 8.23 -11.50
C SER A 24 -1.95 7.16 -10.74
N PRO A 25 -3.16 6.77 -11.21
CA PRO A 25 -3.90 5.67 -10.61
C PRO A 25 -3.08 4.37 -10.61
N ILE A 26 -3.01 3.70 -9.45
CA ILE A 26 -2.36 2.40 -9.31
C ILE A 26 -3.33 1.32 -9.78
N ARG A 27 -2.92 0.52 -10.77
CA ARG A 27 -3.73 -0.59 -11.31
C ARG A 27 -3.22 -1.92 -10.77
N ILE A 28 -4.03 -2.57 -9.95
CA ILE A 28 -3.73 -3.89 -9.39
C ILE A 28 -3.92 -4.95 -10.48
N GLY A 29 -2.82 -5.45 -11.04
CA GLY A 29 -2.84 -6.47 -12.09
C GLY A 29 -2.70 -7.90 -11.56
N GLN A 30 -2.15 -8.05 -10.35
CA GLN A 30 -1.83 -9.34 -9.75
C GLN A 30 -2.21 -9.36 -8.27
N ARG A 31 -2.17 -10.55 -7.67
CA ARG A 31 -2.39 -10.74 -6.24
C ARG A 31 -1.41 -11.76 -5.67
N MET A 32 -0.97 -11.53 -4.44
CA MET A 32 -0.14 -12.44 -3.65
C MET A 32 -0.99 -12.97 -2.50
N ARG A 33 -1.00 -14.28 -2.27
CA ARG A 33 -1.72 -14.85 -1.14
C ARG A 33 -1.08 -14.45 0.19
N LEU A 34 -1.89 -14.29 1.23
CA LEU A 34 -1.45 -14.01 2.59
C LEU A 34 -0.96 -15.30 3.29
N GLU A 35 -0.05 -16.01 2.64
CA GLU A 35 0.60 -17.20 3.19
C GLU A 35 1.90 -16.81 3.90
N GLN A 36 2.26 -17.53 4.95
CA GLN A 36 3.39 -17.19 5.82
C GLN A 36 4.70 -16.94 5.04
N THR A 37 5.02 -17.82 4.09
CA THR A 37 6.26 -17.71 3.28
C THR A 37 6.33 -16.44 2.44
N GLN A 38 5.18 -15.96 1.94
CA GLN A 38 5.08 -14.72 1.18
C GLN A 38 5.24 -13.51 2.11
N LEU A 39 4.55 -13.54 3.25
CA LEU A 39 4.64 -12.49 4.27
C LEU A 39 6.05 -12.35 4.84
N GLU A 40 6.76 -13.45 5.07
CA GLU A 40 8.16 -13.45 5.48
C GLU A 40 9.09 -12.79 4.44
N GLY A 41 8.80 -12.97 3.15
CA GLY A 41 9.51 -12.26 2.07
C GLY A 41 9.38 -10.74 2.20
N VAL A 42 8.15 -10.26 2.39
CA VAL A 42 7.87 -8.83 2.57
C VAL A 42 8.45 -8.31 3.89
N ALA A 43 8.31 -9.08 4.98
CA ALA A 43 8.83 -8.72 6.30
C ALA A 43 10.35 -8.54 6.30
N ARG A 44 11.09 -9.39 5.58
CA ARG A 44 12.55 -9.24 5.42
C ARG A 44 12.92 -7.93 4.73
N LYS A 45 12.21 -7.55 3.66
CA LYS A 45 12.43 -6.26 2.98
C LYS A 45 12.12 -5.07 3.88
N ILE A 46 11.09 -5.17 4.72
CA ILE A 46 10.74 -4.12 5.71
C ILE A 46 11.83 -3.91 6.78
N GLN A 47 12.71 -4.90 7.02
CA GLN A 47 13.84 -4.72 7.94
C GLN A 47 14.99 -3.89 7.35
N MET A 48 14.96 -3.59 6.06
CA MET A 48 16.00 -2.86 5.34
C MET A 48 15.45 -1.50 4.90
N ASP A 49 15.74 -0.44 5.65
CA ASP A 49 15.15 0.90 5.44
C ASP A 49 15.35 1.46 4.03
N ALA A 50 16.48 1.15 3.39
CA ALA A 50 16.78 1.58 2.03
C ALA A 50 16.05 0.77 0.94
N GLU A 51 15.50 -0.40 1.28
CA GLU A 51 14.87 -1.32 0.31
C GLU A 51 13.35 -1.31 0.35
N HIS A 52 12.74 -0.55 1.26
CA HIS A 52 11.30 -0.48 1.36
C HIS A 52 10.78 0.93 1.64
N CYS A 53 9.51 1.16 1.30
CA CYS A 53 8.72 2.26 1.81
C CYS A 53 7.34 1.75 2.20
N MET A 54 6.90 2.10 3.42
CA MET A 54 5.57 1.82 3.89
C MET A 54 4.73 3.10 3.86
N LEU A 55 3.56 3.01 3.24
CA LEU A 55 2.60 4.09 3.08
C LEU A 55 1.20 3.61 3.49
N LEU A 56 0.36 4.54 3.89
CA LEU A 56 -1.05 4.30 4.14
C LEU A 56 -1.90 4.97 3.06
N ALA A 57 -2.70 4.18 2.35
CA ALA A 57 -3.70 4.70 1.43
C ALA A 57 -5.04 4.83 2.16
N VAL A 58 -5.52 6.06 2.26
CA VAL A 58 -6.80 6.43 2.88
C VAL A 58 -7.67 7.15 1.85
N PRO A 59 -9.01 7.08 1.97
CA PRO A 59 -9.91 7.84 1.12
C PRO A 59 -9.63 9.34 1.26
N HIS A 60 -9.73 10.04 0.15
CA HIS A 60 -9.62 11.49 0.09
C HIS A 60 -10.81 12.02 -0.71
N GLY A 61 -11.65 12.82 -0.07
CA GLY A 61 -12.79 13.46 -0.70
C GLY A 61 -12.66 14.98 -0.64
N ARG A 62 -13.22 15.68 -1.62
CA ARG A 62 -13.24 17.15 -1.66
C ARG A 62 -14.19 17.75 -0.63
N ASP A 63 -15.21 16.99 -0.25
CA ASP A 63 -16.20 17.31 0.77
C ASP A 63 -16.65 16.02 1.49
N SER A 64 -17.53 16.14 2.48
CA SER A 64 -18.03 15.02 3.27
C SER A 64 -18.77 13.97 2.43
N TYR A 65 -19.47 14.37 1.36
CA TYR A 65 -20.21 13.45 0.51
C TYR A 65 -19.25 12.64 -0.36
N ASP A 66 -18.30 13.30 -1.01
CA ASP A 66 -17.25 12.66 -1.81
C ASP A 66 -16.38 11.75 -0.93
N PHE A 67 -16.04 12.16 0.29
CA PHE A 67 -15.29 11.32 1.23
C PHE A 67 -16.02 10.00 1.52
N VAL A 68 -17.33 10.05 1.80
CA VAL A 68 -18.15 8.85 2.03
C VAL A 68 -18.20 7.97 0.77
N GLN A 69 -18.32 8.56 -0.41
CA GLN A 69 -18.29 7.82 -1.67
C GLN A 69 -16.94 7.12 -1.88
N GLN A 70 -15.82 7.84 -1.73
CA GLN A 70 -14.48 7.27 -1.86
C GLN A 70 -14.23 6.17 -0.83
N GLN A 71 -14.68 6.36 0.42
CA GLN A 71 -14.60 5.34 1.46
C GLN A 71 -15.37 4.07 1.07
N ASN A 72 -16.60 4.21 0.59
CA ASN A 72 -17.42 3.08 0.15
C ASN A 72 -16.85 2.38 -1.09
N SER A 73 -16.35 3.15 -2.06
CA SER A 73 -15.70 2.61 -3.27
C SER A 73 -14.43 1.83 -2.91
N LEU A 74 -13.59 2.36 -2.01
CA LEU A 74 -12.38 1.68 -1.55
C LEU A 74 -12.73 0.37 -0.83
N ARG A 75 -13.71 0.44 0.08
CA ARG A 75 -14.18 -0.72 0.86
C ARG A 75 -14.75 -1.82 -0.04
N ASN A 76 -15.72 -1.47 -0.89
CA ASN A 76 -16.45 -2.44 -1.69
C ASN A 76 -15.66 -2.90 -2.92
N GLY A 77 -14.85 -2.04 -3.51
CA GLY A 77 -14.11 -2.33 -4.74
C GLY A 77 -12.80 -3.07 -4.50
N ILE A 78 -12.05 -2.74 -3.45
CA ILE A 78 -10.69 -3.25 -3.24
C ILE A 78 -10.59 -4.05 -1.94
N ILE A 79 -10.95 -3.46 -0.81
CA ILE A 79 -10.73 -4.08 0.51
C ILE A 79 -11.47 -5.41 0.63
N ASN A 80 -12.80 -5.40 0.40
CA ASN A 80 -13.61 -6.61 0.50
C ASN A 80 -13.14 -7.70 -0.47
N TYR A 81 -12.74 -7.30 -1.68
CA TYR A 81 -12.19 -8.23 -2.67
C TYR A 81 -10.91 -8.90 -2.17
N LEU A 82 -9.95 -8.13 -1.67
CA LEU A 82 -8.66 -8.64 -1.19
C LEU A 82 -8.81 -9.50 0.08
N ILE A 83 -9.70 -9.10 1.02
CA ILE A 83 -10.04 -9.90 2.19
C ILE A 83 -10.66 -11.23 1.77
N MET A 84 -11.68 -11.22 0.89
CA MET A 84 -12.33 -12.44 0.42
C MET A 84 -11.34 -13.38 -0.28
N LYS A 85 -10.37 -12.83 -1.02
CA LYS A 85 -9.34 -13.61 -1.70
C LYS A 85 -8.16 -13.99 -0.81
N GLN A 86 -8.14 -13.55 0.45
CA GLN A 86 -7.03 -13.75 1.39
C GLN A 86 -5.69 -13.38 0.73
N ALA A 87 -5.65 -12.20 0.11
CA ALA A 87 -4.54 -11.77 -0.72
C ALA A 87 -4.20 -10.29 -0.56
N ALA A 88 -2.96 -9.93 -0.85
CA ALA A 88 -2.52 -8.58 -1.13
C ALA A 88 -2.57 -8.31 -2.64
N GLY A 89 -2.89 -7.08 -3.04
CA GLY A 89 -2.72 -6.63 -4.42
C GLY A 89 -1.25 -6.46 -4.77
N ILE A 90 -0.87 -6.78 -6.00
CA ILE A 90 0.50 -6.66 -6.51
C ILE A 90 0.53 -5.77 -7.75
N VAL A 91 1.45 -4.82 -7.75
CA VAL A 91 1.82 -4.00 -8.91
C VAL A 91 3.33 -4.04 -9.08
N ASN A 92 3.78 -4.53 -10.24
CA ASN A 92 5.18 -4.50 -10.61
C ASN A 92 5.49 -3.19 -11.34
N VAL A 93 6.53 -2.49 -10.89
CA VAL A 93 7.01 -1.25 -11.49
C VAL A 93 8.37 -1.52 -12.11
N SER A 94 8.48 -1.28 -13.41
CA SER A 94 9.75 -1.40 -14.13
C SER A 94 10.60 -0.14 -14.01
N ALA A 95 11.92 -0.29 -14.10
CA ALA A 95 12.83 0.85 -14.14
C ALA A 95 12.51 1.77 -15.34
N PRO A 96 12.61 3.10 -15.19
CA PRO A 96 12.28 4.04 -16.25
C PRO A 96 13.00 3.72 -17.56
N GLY A 97 12.25 3.69 -18.67
CA GLY A 97 12.81 3.40 -20.00
C GLY A 97 13.21 1.94 -20.25
N THR A 98 12.93 1.01 -19.32
CA THR A 98 13.24 -0.41 -19.48
C THR A 98 12.05 -1.30 -19.10
N HIS A 99 12.16 -2.59 -19.37
CA HIS A 99 11.23 -3.63 -18.89
C HIS A 99 11.74 -4.37 -17.64
N GLN A 100 12.90 -3.97 -17.08
CA GLN A 100 13.45 -4.64 -15.91
C GLN A 100 12.63 -4.31 -14.66
N PRO A 101 12.25 -5.30 -13.84
CA PRO A 101 11.51 -5.06 -12.60
C PRO A 101 12.40 -4.26 -11.62
N ALA A 102 11.89 -3.13 -11.12
CA ALA A 102 12.60 -2.27 -10.19
C ALA A 102 11.95 -2.26 -8.81
N TYR A 103 10.62 -2.26 -8.76
CA TYR A 103 9.88 -2.26 -7.51
C TYR A 103 8.66 -3.17 -7.59
N VAL A 104 8.27 -3.71 -6.43
CA VAL A 104 6.99 -4.38 -6.22
C VAL A 104 6.19 -3.61 -5.19
N VAL A 105 4.98 -3.21 -5.55
CA VAL A 105 4.01 -2.57 -4.65
C VAL A 105 3.04 -3.62 -4.14
N HIS A 106 3.10 -3.88 -2.85
CA HIS A 106 2.19 -4.76 -2.12
C HIS A 106 1.09 -3.92 -1.49
N ILE A 107 -0.16 -4.26 -1.74
CA ILE A 107 -1.34 -3.52 -1.28
C ILE A 107 -2.15 -4.45 -0.38
N PHE A 108 -1.97 -4.31 0.92
CA PHE A 108 -2.64 -5.14 1.91
C PHE A 108 -3.98 -4.52 2.30
N PRO A 109 -5.07 -5.31 2.34
CA PRO A 109 -6.26 -4.92 3.08
C PRO A 109 -5.95 -4.87 4.59
N PRO A 110 -6.86 -4.35 5.42
CA PRO A 110 -6.81 -4.59 6.86
C PRO A 110 -6.74 -6.09 7.14
N CYS A 111 -5.63 -6.54 7.71
CA CYS A 111 -5.33 -7.93 8.06
C CYS A 111 -4.25 -7.97 9.15
N ASP A 112 -4.00 -9.15 9.73
CA ASP A 112 -3.06 -9.31 10.85
C ASP A 112 -1.67 -8.72 10.53
N PHE A 113 -1.10 -9.06 9.37
CA PHE A 113 0.18 -8.50 8.93
C PHE A 113 0.19 -6.97 8.88
N ALA A 114 -0.88 -6.34 8.36
CA ALA A 114 -0.97 -4.89 8.28
C ALA A 114 -1.12 -4.26 9.67
N ASN A 115 -1.95 -4.85 10.52
CA ASN A 115 -2.24 -4.36 11.87
C ASN A 115 -1.03 -4.47 12.79
N GLU A 116 -0.31 -5.59 12.76
CA GLU A 116 0.90 -5.81 13.54
C GLU A 116 2.01 -4.82 13.15
N ASN A 117 2.22 -4.59 11.85
CA ASN A 117 3.21 -3.62 11.38
C ASN A 117 2.82 -2.19 11.79
N LEU A 118 1.55 -1.80 11.63
CA LEU A 118 1.08 -0.47 12.05
C LEU A 118 1.17 -0.29 13.56
N ALA A 119 0.75 -1.29 14.35
CA ALA A 119 0.85 -1.25 15.82
C ALA A 119 2.30 -1.10 16.28
N ARG A 120 3.25 -1.77 15.60
CA ARG A 120 4.67 -1.69 15.92
C ARG A 120 5.28 -0.34 15.56
N ILE A 121 4.90 0.24 14.41
CA ILE A 121 5.52 1.47 13.90
C ILE A 121 4.84 2.73 14.45
N SER A 122 3.50 2.77 14.46
CA SER A 122 2.72 3.90 14.92
C SER A 122 1.36 3.45 15.48
N PRO A 123 1.29 3.13 16.78
CA PRO A 123 0.03 2.79 17.45
C PRO A 123 -1.04 3.87 17.27
N ASP A 124 -0.66 5.14 17.33
CA ASP A 124 -1.58 6.26 17.16
C ASP A 124 -2.21 6.28 15.77
N LEU A 125 -1.43 5.99 14.73
CA LEU A 125 -1.95 5.90 13.37
C LEU A 125 -2.96 4.76 13.23
N LEU A 126 -2.67 3.61 13.85
CA LEU A 126 -3.58 2.46 13.86
C LEU A 126 -4.94 2.83 14.49
N HIS A 127 -4.94 3.51 15.64
CA HIS A 127 -6.18 3.98 16.28
C HIS A 127 -6.96 4.94 15.37
N ARG A 128 -6.25 5.88 14.71
CA ARG A 128 -6.89 6.85 13.81
C ARG A 128 -7.53 6.21 12.58
N VAL A 129 -6.98 5.09 12.10
CA VAL A 129 -7.48 4.44 10.89
C VAL A 129 -8.44 3.29 11.17
N ALA A 130 -8.66 2.93 12.43
CA ALA A 130 -9.61 1.91 12.85
C ALA A 130 -11.05 2.22 12.41
N GLU A 131 -11.40 3.50 12.27
CA GLU A 131 -12.75 3.97 11.91
C GLU A 131 -12.94 4.28 10.41
N ILE A 132 -11.86 4.25 9.62
CA ILE A 132 -11.90 4.56 8.19
C ILE A 132 -11.38 3.41 7.35
N SER A 133 -11.78 3.36 6.08
CA SER A 133 -11.22 2.39 5.15
C SER A 133 -9.77 2.75 4.84
N TYR A 134 -8.85 1.79 4.96
CA TYR A 134 -7.45 2.00 4.57
C TYR A 134 -6.89 0.77 3.86
N LEU A 135 -5.78 0.99 3.16
CA LEU A 135 -4.91 -0.06 2.65
C LEU A 135 -3.48 0.25 3.12
N LEU A 136 -2.78 -0.77 3.58
CA LEU A 136 -1.35 -0.66 3.84
C LEU A 136 -0.59 -0.94 2.54
N VAL A 137 0.23 0.01 2.10
CA VAL A 137 1.02 -0.09 0.88
C VAL A 137 2.48 -0.27 1.25
N VAL A 138 3.08 -1.39 0.85
CA VAL A 138 4.51 -1.66 1.03
C VAL A 138 5.16 -1.74 -0.34
N ILE A 139 6.02 -0.77 -0.63
CA ILE A 139 6.84 -0.74 -1.83
C ILE A 139 8.19 -1.36 -1.46
N ALA A 140 8.63 -2.36 -2.20
CA ALA A 140 9.93 -2.99 -2.01
C ALA A 140 10.75 -2.94 -3.31
N THR A 141 12.06 -2.79 -3.18
CA THR A 141 13.00 -2.92 -4.31
C THR A 141 13.12 -4.39 -4.74
N CYS A 142 13.18 -4.62 -6.05
CA CYS A 142 13.44 -5.92 -6.65
C CYS A 142 14.90 -6.36 -6.47
#